data_AF-A0A963HDZ2-F1
#
_entry.id   AF-A0A963HDZ2-F1
#
_cell.length_a   1.000
_cell.length_b   1.000
_cell.length_c   1.000
_cell.angle_alpha   90.00
_cell.angle_beta   90.00
_cell.angle_gamma   90.00
#
_symmetry.space_group_name_H-M   'P 1'
#
loop_
_entity.id
_entity.type
_entity.pdbx_description
1 polymer ?
#
loop_
_entity_poly.entity_id
_entity_poly.type
_entity_poly.pdbx_seq_one_letter_code
_entity_poly.pdbx_strand_id
1 'polypeptide(L)'
;IGRKIGIRLKRCDDWTEYANVWAAMIGPPSALKSPAERAAMRPFKKLQVAADDLHRQQRAEYDLKAEAFKLRKDAKRKKVVEALAKDSGAAVDLGDEELPAAPVARAYWTSEPTAEKLGVMLAENPHGLLVERDELSSLLVKLEDDRNATLRGLYLSGWSGNEGYRFDSISRGTTALPKFALSVAGGMQPGPLSRYVRSAYSGERADGLLQRFQLIVWPDSEPFALVDRFPNRDARSAVDALFERADSFDPIAMGQTDGFGNDPPFVRLSDEAQGHFNEWYVTFMQKRRSVEASADESGPVSAHFGKYPGLVGKLALIIHVADDPAGTAVSERTILKALAWIDYLTPHAQRVYHAAQHPETGAADLLLARMRRGELPDTFKAWEISRKGWHGLADREAVKKACRLLFEFGWLIEIQEGGVSNGGRPGDPVYAASPAVKT
;
A
#
# COMPACT_ATOMS: atom_id res chain seq x y z
N ILE A 1 0.03 -14.78 1.95
CA ILE A 1 -1.41 -14.78 2.30
C ILE A 1 -2.27 -14.38 1.10
N GLY A 2 -2.49 -13.08 0.84
CA GLY A 2 -3.24 -12.62 -0.33
C GLY A 2 -4.62 -13.29 -0.48
N ARG A 3 -4.94 -13.81 -1.67
CA ARG A 3 -6.19 -14.54 -1.96
C ARG A 3 -6.19 -16.02 -1.56
N LYS A 4 -5.29 -16.47 -0.67
CA LYS A 4 -5.34 -17.86 -0.16
C LYS A 4 -6.56 -18.09 0.74
N ILE A 5 -6.98 -17.06 1.48
CA ILE A 5 -8.08 -17.12 2.44
C ILE A 5 -8.67 -15.71 2.61
N GLY A 6 -9.96 -15.61 2.90
CA GLY A 6 -10.65 -14.37 3.22
C GLY A 6 -11.04 -14.24 4.70
N ILE A 7 -11.56 -13.09 5.08
CA ILE A 7 -12.17 -12.85 6.39
C ILE A 7 -13.53 -12.18 6.23
N ARG A 8 -14.50 -12.60 7.04
CA ARG A 8 -15.81 -11.97 7.14
C ARG A 8 -16.01 -11.40 8.53
N LEU A 9 -16.07 -10.07 8.60
CA LEU A 9 -16.12 -9.33 9.86
C LEU A 9 -17.51 -9.33 10.52
N LYS A 10 -18.57 -9.54 9.74
CA LYS A 10 -19.95 -9.63 10.27
C LYS A 10 -20.40 -11.08 10.29
N ARG A 11 -21.11 -11.49 11.34
CA ARG A 11 -21.61 -12.87 11.53
C ARG A 11 -22.49 -13.38 10.38
N CYS A 12 -23.42 -12.55 9.92
CA CYS A 12 -24.51 -12.96 9.01
C CYS A 12 -24.44 -12.30 7.63
N ASP A 13 -23.26 -11.84 7.23
CA ASP A 13 -23.00 -11.19 5.93
C ASP A 13 -21.98 -12.02 5.12
N ASP A 14 -21.93 -11.76 3.82
CA ASP A 14 -20.97 -12.34 2.87
C ASP A 14 -19.82 -11.38 2.49
N TRP A 15 -19.85 -10.14 3.00
CA TRP A 15 -18.75 -9.18 2.85
C TRP A 15 -17.41 -9.79 3.28
N THR A 16 -16.53 -9.98 2.29
CA THR A 16 -15.27 -10.69 2.45
C THR A 16 -14.09 -9.78 2.10
N GLU A 17 -13.15 -9.64 3.03
CA GLU A 17 -11.88 -8.95 2.84
C GLU A 17 -10.74 -9.97 2.68
N TYR A 18 -9.66 -9.56 2.01
CA TYR A 18 -8.46 -10.37 1.79
C TYR A 18 -7.24 -9.66 2.35
N ALA A 19 -6.21 -10.42 2.71
CA ALA A 19 -4.94 -9.89 3.22
C ALA A 19 -4.13 -9.19 2.11
N ASN A 20 -4.65 -8.07 1.60
CA ASN A 20 -4.08 -7.26 0.54
C ASN A 20 -4.07 -5.78 0.96
N VAL A 21 -2.88 -5.27 1.26
CA VAL A 21 -2.69 -3.92 1.82
C VAL A 21 -1.71 -3.11 0.97
N TRP A 22 -1.93 -1.80 0.96
CA TRP A 22 -0.98 -0.86 0.37
C TRP A 22 -0.36 0.00 1.47
N ALA A 23 0.97 0.07 1.48
CA ALA A 23 1.77 0.71 2.49
C ALA A 23 2.67 1.79 1.89
N ALA A 24 2.82 2.90 2.63
CA ALA A 24 3.69 4.00 2.25
C ALA A 24 4.45 4.52 3.47
N MET A 25 5.78 4.46 3.41
CA MET A 25 6.67 4.95 4.46
C MET A 25 7.14 6.36 4.11
N ILE A 26 6.64 7.35 4.84
CA ILE A 26 6.92 8.76 4.60
C ILE A 26 8.06 9.22 5.50
N GLY A 27 9.06 9.86 4.90
CA GLY A 27 10.13 10.50 5.65
C GLY A 27 11.07 11.32 4.75
N PRO A 28 11.84 12.25 5.32
CA PRO A 28 12.73 13.09 4.53
C PRO A 28 13.83 12.26 3.84
N PRO A 29 14.51 12.84 2.83
CA PRO A 29 15.76 12.28 2.33
C PRO A 29 16.72 11.97 3.49
N SER A 30 17.47 10.88 3.38
CA SER A 30 18.44 10.43 4.39
C SER A 30 17.86 9.99 5.75
N ALA A 31 16.54 9.84 5.89
CA ALA A 31 15.90 9.31 7.10
C ALA A 31 16.08 7.79 7.32
N LEU A 32 16.99 7.14 6.58
CA LEU A 32 17.25 5.69 6.66
C LEU A 32 16.01 4.79 6.40
N LYS A 33 15.07 5.27 5.55
CA LYS A 33 13.90 4.49 5.09
C LYS A 33 14.29 3.22 4.33
N SER A 34 15.14 3.35 3.31
CA SER A 34 15.53 2.22 2.45
C SER A 34 16.26 1.09 3.21
N PRO A 35 17.12 1.34 4.21
CA PRO A 35 17.60 0.28 5.12
C PRO A 35 16.48 -0.46 5.87
N ALA A 36 15.49 0.25 6.41
CA ALA A 36 14.36 -0.36 7.11
C ALA A 36 13.48 -1.20 6.16
N GLU A 37 13.16 -0.66 4.98
CA GLU A 37 12.41 -1.34 3.93
C GLU A 37 13.13 -2.63 3.48
N ARG A 38 14.44 -2.56 3.23
CA ARG A 38 15.26 -3.73 2.88
C ARG A 38 15.25 -4.78 3.99
N ALA A 39 15.28 -4.38 5.25
CA ALA A 39 15.20 -5.31 6.37
C ALA A 39 13.84 -6.02 6.43
N ALA A 40 12.75 -5.28 6.23
CA ALA A 40 11.38 -5.83 6.18
C ALA A 40 11.16 -6.75 4.97
N MET A 41 11.78 -6.45 3.83
CA MET A 41 11.65 -7.22 2.58
C MET A 41 12.57 -8.45 2.51
N ARG A 42 13.52 -8.60 3.43
CA ARG A 42 14.48 -9.72 3.41
C ARG A 42 13.80 -11.10 3.42
N PRO A 43 12.80 -11.38 4.28
CA PRO A 43 12.14 -12.69 4.30
C PRO A 43 11.41 -13.00 2.98
N PHE A 44 10.76 -12.00 2.38
CA PHE A 44 10.14 -12.13 1.05
C PHE A 44 11.17 -12.49 -0.04
N LYS A 45 12.33 -11.82 -0.04
CA LYS A 45 13.41 -12.10 -1.00
C LYS A 45 14.00 -13.48 -0.80
N LYS A 46 14.08 -13.98 0.45
CA LYS A 46 14.48 -15.36 0.75
C LYS A 46 13.48 -16.37 0.17
N LEU A 47 12.17 -16.15 0.36
CA LEU A 47 11.13 -17.00 -0.25
C LEU A 47 11.21 -16.99 -1.79
N GLN A 48 11.47 -15.84 -2.41
CA GLN A 48 11.63 -15.75 -3.86
C GLN A 48 12.82 -16.59 -4.35
N VAL A 49 13.98 -16.49 -3.69
CA VAL A 49 15.17 -17.29 -4.06
C VAL A 49 14.86 -18.79 -3.99
N ALA A 50 14.20 -19.25 -2.92
CA ALA A 50 13.81 -20.65 -2.79
C ALA A 50 12.83 -21.09 -3.89
N ALA A 51 11.85 -20.24 -4.24
CA ALA A 51 10.92 -20.49 -5.32
C ALA A 51 11.60 -20.53 -6.70
N ASP A 52 12.55 -19.63 -6.97
CA ASP A 52 13.30 -19.59 -8.22
C ASP A 52 14.17 -20.83 -8.40
N ASP A 53 14.82 -21.29 -7.33
CA ASP A 53 15.64 -22.51 -7.37
C ASP A 53 14.78 -23.77 -7.57
N LEU A 54 13.61 -23.85 -6.91
CA LEU A 54 12.66 -24.93 -7.13
C LEU A 54 12.12 -24.93 -8.58
N HIS A 55 11.77 -23.76 -9.11
CA HIS A 55 11.29 -23.63 -10.47
C HIS A 55 12.37 -24.04 -11.48
N ARG A 56 13.63 -23.68 -11.24
CA ARG A 56 14.77 -24.09 -12.09
C ARG A 56 14.91 -25.60 -12.16
N GLN A 57 14.78 -26.30 -11.03
CA GLN A 57 14.81 -27.76 -10.96
C GLN A 57 13.63 -28.37 -11.72
N GLN A 58 12.41 -27.90 -11.43
CA GLN A 58 11.20 -28.37 -12.11
C GLN A 58 11.24 -28.13 -13.63
N ARG A 59 11.83 -27.00 -14.08
CA ARG A 59 12.02 -26.72 -15.50
C ARG A 59 13.02 -27.64 -16.16
N ALA A 60 14.16 -27.92 -15.53
CA ALA A 60 15.12 -28.88 -16.06
C ALA A 60 14.47 -30.26 -16.25
N GLU A 61 13.70 -30.73 -15.26
CA GLU A 61 12.95 -31.99 -15.38
C GLU A 61 11.87 -31.95 -16.47
N TYR A 62 11.15 -30.84 -16.57
CA TYR A 62 10.13 -30.64 -17.59
C TYR A 62 10.71 -30.65 -19.00
N ASP A 63 11.82 -29.95 -19.22
CA ASP A 63 12.45 -29.83 -20.54
C ASP A 63 12.94 -31.21 -21.03
N LEU A 64 13.50 -32.03 -20.14
CA LEU A 64 13.83 -33.44 -20.44
C LEU A 64 12.60 -34.27 -20.81
N LYS A 65 11.51 -34.14 -20.04
CA LYS A 65 10.24 -34.82 -20.34
C LYS A 65 9.65 -34.35 -21.67
N ALA A 66 9.76 -33.06 -21.98
CA ALA A 66 9.27 -32.46 -23.21
C ALA A 66 10.06 -32.90 -24.44
N GLU A 67 11.37 -33.01 -24.33
CA GLU A 67 12.21 -33.56 -25.39
C GLU A 67 11.91 -35.04 -25.64
N ALA A 68 11.84 -35.85 -24.57
CA ALA A 68 11.48 -37.26 -24.67
C ALA A 68 10.08 -37.46 -25.30
N PHE A 69 9.11 -36.63 -24.90
CA PHE A 69 7.76 -36.61 -25.47
C PHE A 69 7.79 -36.30 -26.97
N LYS A 70 8.53 -35.26 -27.37
CA LYS A 70 8.67 -34.87 -28.78
C LYS A 70 9.29 -36.01 -29.61
N LEU A 71 10.36 -36.63 -29.12
CA LEU A 71 11.01 -37.76 -29.79
C LEU A 71 10.06 -38.96 -29.96
N ARG A 72 9.27 -39.30 -28.94
CA ARG A 72 8.26 -40.38 -29.02
C ARG A 72 7.17 -40.03 -30.03
N LYS A 73 6.67 -38.80 -30.02
CA LYS A 73 5.64 -38.32 -30.95
C LYS A 73 6.14 -38.33 -32.39
N ASP A 74 7.36 -37.88 -32.64
CA ASP A 74 7.99 -37.90 -33.97
C ASP A 74 8.22 -39.34 -34.45
N ALA A 75 8.65 -40.25 -33.57
CA ALA A 75 8.82 -41.67 -33.90
C ALA A 75 7.48 -42.35 -34.24
N LYS A 76 6.41 -42.10 -33.46
CA LYS A 76 5.05 -42.60 -33.75
C LYS A 76 4.53 -42.02 -35.07
N ARG A 77 4.67 -40.70 -35.27
CA ARG A 77 4.27 -40.02 -36.51
C ARG A 77 4.96 -40.62 -37.72
N LYS A 78 6.26 -40.91 -37.64
CA LYS A 78 7.00 -41.56 -38.73
C LYS A 78 6.43 -42.95 -39.06
N LYS A 79 6.14 -43.78 -38.05
CA LYS A 79 5.53 -45.10 -38.24
C LYS A 79 4.14 -45.02 -38.89
N VAL A 80 3.31 -44.05 -38.46
CA VAL A 80 1.99 -43.82 -39.04
C VAL A 80 2.09 -43.40 -40.51
N VAL A 81 3.00 -42.48 -40.84
CA VAL A 81 3.23 -42.05 -42.23
C VAL A 81 3.70 -43.23 -43.10
N GLU A 82 4.60 -44.06 -42.60
CA GLU A 82 5.06 -45.27 -43.30
C GLU A 82 3.94 -46.31 -43.50
N ALA A 83 3.02 -46.46 -42.53
CA ALA A 83 1.86 -47.35 -42.64
C ALA A 83 0.85 -46.85 -43.68
N LEU A 84 0.51 -45.55 -43.63
CA LEU A 84 -0.42 -44.91 -44.57
C LEU A 84 0.10 -44.89 -46.01
N ALA A 85 1.42 -44.82 -46.21
CA ALA A 85 2.03 -44.91 -47.52
C ALA A 85 1.88 -46.30 -48.17
N LYS A 86 1.69 -47.35 -47.35
CA LYS A 86 1.51 -48.74 -47.82
C LYS A 86 0.04 -49.14 -47.93
N ASP A 87 -0.80 -48.63 -47.04
CA ASP A 87 -2.25 -48.83 -47.02
C ASP A 87 -2.94 -47.54 -46.57
N SER A 88 -3.69 -46.92 -47.48
CA SER A 88 -4.41 -45.68 -47.21
C SER A 88 -5.54 -45.84 -46.19
N GLY A 89 -5.96 -47.07 -45.89
CA GLY A 89 -6.95 -47.40 -44.85
C GLY A 89 -6.35 -47.72 -43.48
N ALA A 90 -5.02 -47.65 -43.31
CA ALA A 90 -4.37 -48.01 -42.05
C ALA A 90 -4.81 -47.10 -40.89
N ALA A 91 -5.09 -47.70 -39.73
CA ALA A 91 -5.49 -46.97 -38.54
C ALA A 91 -4.40 -46.00 -38.07
N VAL A 92 -4.78 -44.75 -37.83
CA VAL A 92 -3.90 -43.69 -37.32
C VAL A 92 -4.00 -43.65 -35.80
N ASP A 93 -2.99 -44.18 -35.13
CA ASP A 93 -2.83 -44.04 -33.68
C ASP A 93 -1.57 -43.21 -33.39
N LEU A 94 -1.77 -41.98 -32.94
CA LEU A 94 -0.70 -41.08 -32.49
C LEU A 94 -0.50 -41.13 -30.97
N GLY A 95 -1.35 -41.87 -30.25
CA GLY A 95 -1.42 -41.97 -28.80
C GLY A 95 -2.00 -40.73 -28.11
N ASP A 96 -2.66 -40.95 -26.98
CA ASP A 96 -3.21 -39.93 -26.08
C ASP A 96 -2.18 -39.45 -25.04
N GLU A 97 -0.88 -39.64 -25.29
CA GLU A 97 0.13 -39.10 -24.38
C GLU A 97 0.05 -37.56 -24.43
N GLU A 98 -0.29 -36.95 -23.31
CA GLU A 98 -0.23 -35.51 -23.13
C GLU A 98 1.11 -35.11 -22.53
N LEU A 99 1.71 -34.05 -23.08
CA LEU A 99 2.84 -33.42 -22.43
C LEU A 99 2.33 -32.76 -21.13
N PRO A 100 2.97 -32.99 -19.97
CA PRO A 100 2.59 -32.30 -18.74
C PRO A 100 2.57 -30.79 -18.93
N ALA A 101 1.83 -30.07 -18.09
CA ALA A 101 1.92 -28.61 -18.08
C ALA A 101 3.34 -28.17 -17.68
N ALA A 102 3.85 -27.14 -18.33
CA ALA A 102 5.10 -26.52 -17.93
C ALA A 102 4.95 -25.97 -16.49
N PRO A 103 5.95 -26.12 -15.61
CA PRO A 103 5.85 -25.62 -14.26
C PRO A 103 5.87 -24.09 -14.27
N VAL A 104 5.00 -23.52 -13.44
CA VAL A 104 4.78 -22.09 -13.33
C VAL A 104 5.68 -21.52 -12.24
N ALA A 105 6.34 -20.39 -12.52
CA ALA A 105 7.21 -19.74 -11.56
C ALA A 105 6.39 -19.04 -10.47
N ARG A 106 6.68 -19.37 -9.21
CA ARG A 106 6.10 -18.68 -8.06
C ARG A 106 6.78 -17.32 -7.88
N ALA A 107 6.02 -16.25 -8.00
CA ALA A 107 6.48 -14.88 -7.80
C ALA A 107 5.81 -14.27 -6.57
N TYR A 108 6.61 -13.79 -5.62
CA TYR A 108 6.12 -13.08 -4.43
C TYR A 108 6.14 -11.56 -4.63
N TRP A 109 7.07 -11.04 -5.42
CA TRP A 109 7.24 -9.60 -5.61
C TRP A 109 7.68 -9.22 -7.03
N THR A 110 7.47 -7.94 -7.37
CA THR A 110 7.97 -7.27 -8.57
C THR A 110 8.16 -5.78 -8.27
N SER A 111 8.81 -5.02 -9.15
CA SER A 111 9.05 -3.58 -8.94
C SER A 111 8.49 -2.70 -10.05
N GLU A 112 8.76 -3.04 -11.30
CA GLU A 112 8.41 -2.20 -12.47
C GLU A 112 7.86 -3.01 -13.67
N PRO A 113 6.80 -3.80 -13.51
CA PRO A 113 6.25 -4.56 -14.64
C PRO A 113 5.54 -3.63 -15.63
N THR A 114 5.50 -4.03 -16.91
CA THR A 114 4.51 -3.51 -17.87
C THR A 114 3.12 -4.06 -17.53
N ALA A 115 2.06 -3.46 -18.06
CA ALA A 115 0.69 -3.93 -17.80
C ALA A 115 0.50 -5.39 -18.23
N GLU A 116 1.03 -5.75 -19.40
CA GLU A 116 0.93 -7.11 -19.97
C GLU A 116 1.71 -8.11 -19.12
N LYS A 117 2.94 -7.77 -18.72
CA LYS A 117 3.75 -8.68 -17.90
C LYS A 117 3.15 -8.84 -16.51
N LEU A 118 2.62 -7.76 -15.91
CA LEU A 118 1.90 -7.83 -14.64
C LEU A 118 0.67 -8.74 -14.76
N GLY A 119 -0.10 -8.61 -15.84
CA GLY A 119 -1.25 -9.48 -16.12
C GLY A 119 -0.89 -10.95 -16.17
N VAL A 120 0.17 -11.31 -16.91
CA VAL A 120 0.67 -12.70 -16.97
C VAL A 120 1.12 -13.19 -15.59
N MET A 121 1.91 -12.39 -14.87
CA MET A 121 2.39 -12.77 -13.53
C MET A 121 1.24 -13.01 -12.55
N LEU A 122 0.18 -12.20 -12.59
CA LEU A 122 -0.99 -12.36 -11.74
C LEU A 122 -1.82 -13.59 -12.12
N ALA A 123 -1.91 -13.94 -13.41
CA ALA A 123 -2.58 -15.15 -13.86
C ALA A 123 -1.84 -16.41 -13.37
N GLU A 124 -0.51 -16.36 -13.41
CA GLU A 124 0.39 -17.42 -12.92
C GLU A 124 0.45 -17.47 -11.38
N ASN A 125 0.10 -16.39 -10.69
CA ASN A 125 0.18 -16.25 -9.23
C ASN A 125 -1.18 -15.83 -8.64
N PRO A 126 -2.19 -16.72 -8.62
CA PRO A 126 -3.58 -16.39 -8.26
C PRO A 126 -3.74 -15.93 -6.81
N HIS A 127 -2.78 -16.25 -5.94
CA HIS A 127 -2.78 -15.80 -4.55
C HIS A 127 -2.41 -14.31 -4.41
N GLY A 128 -1.90 -13.67 -5.46
CA GLY A 128 -1.52 -12.26 -5.47
C GLY A 128 -0.01 -12.02 -5.45
N LEU A 129 0.35 -10.75 -5.65
CA LEU A 129 1.73 -10.29 -5.84
C LEU A 129 1.97 -8.98 -5.07
N LEU A 130 3.18 -8.77 -4.58
CA LEU A 130 3.62 -7.49 -4.01
C LEU A 130 4.38 -6.65 -5.05
N VAL A 131 4.04 -5.38 -5.17
CA VAL A 131 4.85 -4.39 -5.87
C VAL A 131 5.68 -3.62 -4.83
N GLU A 132 7.00 -3.79 -4.86
CA GLU A 132 7.96 -3.06 -4.03
C GLU A 132 8.49 -1.83 -4.79
N ARG A 133 8.45 -0.65 -4.17
CA ARG A 133 8.98 0.61 -4.73
C ARG A 133 9.81 1.37 -3.69
N ASP A 134 11.09 1.56 -3.95
CA ASP A 134 11.92 2.44 -3.08
C ASP A 134 11.46 3.91 -3.14
N GLU A 135 10.83 4.32 -4.26
CA GLU A 135 10.22 5.65 -4.39
C GLU A 135 8.83 5.55 -5.05
N LEU A 136 7.79 5.51 -4.23
CA LEU A 136 6.38 5.43 -4.64
C LEU A 136 5.93 6.63 -5.45
N SER A 137 6.50 7.82 -5.28
CA SER A 137 6.09 9.00 -6.04
C SER A 137 6.23 8.78 -7.56
N SER A 138 7.28 8.07 -7.98
CA SER A 138 7.48 7.70 -9.38
C SER A 138 6.40 6.76 -9.92
N LEU A 139 5.94 5.81 -9.10
CA LEU A 139 4.82 4.91 -9.45
C LEU A 139 3.53 5.71 -9.57
N LEU A 140 3.22 6.58 -8.59
CA LEU A 140 2.01 7.40 -8.61
C LEU A 140 1.94 8.29 -9.85
N VAL A 141 3.04 8.99 -10.18
CA VAL A 141 3.13 9.81 -11.39
C VAL A 141 2.92 8.97 -12.65
N LYS A 142 3.52 7.77 -12.71
CA LYS A 142 3.35 6.85 -13.85
C LYS A 142 1.89 6.43 -14.01
N LEU A 143 1.22 6.07 -12.91
CA LEU A 143 -0.18 5.63 -12.94
C LEU A 143 -1.14 6.76 -13.30
N GLU A 144 -0.76 8.02 -13.09
CA GLU A 144 -1.57 9.21 -13.46
C GLU A 144 -1.44 9.62 -14.93
N ASP A 145 -0.46 9.08 -15.65
CA ASP A 145 -0.36 9.31 -17.08
C ASP A 145 -1.41 8.49 -17.81
N ASP A 146 -2.26 9.15 -18.61
CA ASP A 146 -3.34 8.52 -19.39
C ASP A 146 -2.82 7.41 -20.32
N ARG A 147 -1.55 7.49 -20.76
CA ARG A 147 -0.91 6.42 -21.55
C ARG A 147 -0.77 5.11 -20.79
N ASN A 148 -0.83 5.16 -19.46
CA ASN A 148 -0.77 4.00 -18.56
C ASN A 148 -2.14 3.63 -17.99
N ALA A 149 -3.26 4.04 -18.62
CA ALA A 149 -4.62 3.75 -18.13
C ALA A 149 -4.85 2.25 -17.84
N THR A 150 -4.36 1.35 -18.68
CA THR A 150 -4.44 -0.11 -18.45
C THR A 150 -3.69 -0.54 -17.20
N LEU A 151 -2.49 0.00 -16.97
CA LEU A 151 -1.70 -0.29 -15.77
C LEU A 151 -2.41 0.27 -14.53
N ARG A 152 -2.94 1.49 -14.60
CA ARG A 152 -3.74 2.10 -13.52
C ARG A 152 -4.94 1.23 -13.17
N GLY A 153 -5.71 0.79 -14.18
CA GLY A 153 -6.85 -0.10 -14.00
C GLY A 153 -6.48 -1.39 -13.24
N LEU A 154 -5.36 -2.02 -13.60
CA LEU A 154 -4.88 -3.22 -12.90
C LEU A 154 -4.56 -2.96 -11.42
N TYR A 155 -3.88 -1.87 -11.11
CA TYR A 155 -3.57 -1.51 -9.73
C TYR A 155 -4.84 -1.23 -8.94
N LEU A 156 -5.78 -0.47 -9.51
CA LEU A 156 -7.05 -0.15 -8.85
C LEU A 156 -7.90 -1.40 -8.58
N SER A 157 -8.04 -2.30 -9.56
CA SER A 157 -8.81 -3.54 -9.40
C SER A 157 -8.14 -4.54 -8.47
N GLY A 158 -6.81 -4.63 -8.50
CA GLY A 158 -6.06 -5.52 -7.61
C GLY A 158 -6.10 -5.12 -6.13
N TRP A 159 -6.52 -3.90 -5.79
CA TRP A 159 -6.48 -3.38 -4.43
C TRP A 159 -7.45 -4.09 -3.46
N SER A 160 -8.69 -4.36 -3.90
CA SER A 160 -9.68 -5.04 -3.05
C SER A 160 -9.39 -6.53 -2.91
N GLY A 161 -8.68 -7.11 -3.89
CA GLY A 161 -8.55 -8.54 -4.03
C GLY A 161 -9.78 -9.21 -4.66
N ASN A 162 -10.90 -8.50 -4.84
CA ASN A 162 -12.19 -9.08 -5.24
C ASN A 162 -12.56 -8.84 -6.70
N GLU A 163 -11.86 -7.95 -7.38
CA GLU A 163 -12.14 -7.61 -8.77
C GLU A 163 -11.35 -8.50 -9.72
N GLY A 164 -11.99 -8.81 -10.84
CA GLY A 164 -11.34 -9.44 -11.98
C GLY A 164 -10.82 -8.41 -12.97
N TYR A 165 -9.94 -8.86 -13.86
CA TYR A 165 -9.46 -8.07 -14.98
C TYR A 165 -9.25 -8.99 -16.19
N ARG A 166 -9.58 -8.52 -17.39
CA ARG A 166 -9.45 -9.32 -18.61
C ARG A 166 -8.64 -8.55 -19.64
N PHE A 167 -7.65 -9.24 -20.21
CA PHE A 167 -6.87 -8.76 -21.35
C PHE A 167 -7.25 -9.58 -22.56
N ASP A 168 -7.57 -8.90 -23.66
CA ASP A 168 -7.76 -9.55 -24.95
C ASP A 168 -6.68 -9.02 -25.91
N SER A 169 -5.94 -9.93 -26.53
CA SER A 169 -4.91 -9.60 -27.52
C SER A 169 -5.05 -10.48 -28.76
N ILE A 170 -4.82 -9.90 -29.93
CA ILE A 170 -4.92 -10.62 -31.20
C ILE A 170 -3.88 -11.77 -31.27
N SER A 171 -2.67 -11.53 -30.76
CA SER A 171 -1.54 -12.48 -30.89
C SER A 171 -1.42 -13.48 -29.74
N ARG A 172 -1.83 -13.13 -28.51
CA ARG A 172 -1.68 -13.99 -27.32
C ARG A 172 -3.01 -14.49 -26.77
N GLY A 173 -4.12 -14.20 -27.46
CA GLY A 173 -5.46 -14.55 -27.01
C GLY A 173 -5.89 -13.77 -25.77
N THR A 174 -6.75 -14.39 -24.97
CA THR A 174 -7.34 -13.83 -23.76
C THR A 174 -6.55 -14.24 -22.51
N THR A 175 -6.14 -13.28 -21.70
CA THR A 175 -5.68 -13.52 -20.32
C THR A 175 -6.76 -13.06 -19.35
N ALA A 176 -7.38 -13.98 -18.63
CA ALA A 176 -8.39 -13.68 -17.64
C ALA A 176 -7.80 -13.77 -16.22
N LEU A 177 -8.03 -12.72 -15.43
CA LEU A 177 -7.82 -12.70 -13.99
C LEU A 177 -9.20 -12.69 -13.35
N PRO A 178 -9.77 -13.84 -12.94
CA PRO A 178 -11.13 -13.87 -12.39
C PRO A 178 -11.26 -13.00 -11.14
N LYS A 179 -10.28 -13.11 -10.23
CA LYS A 179 -10.07 -12.25 -9.05
C LYS A 179 -8.59 -12.29 -8.69
N PHE A 180 -7.99 -11.17 -8.34
CA PHE A 180 -6.56 -11.11 -8.01
C PHE A 180 -6.26 -10.06 -6.94
N ALA A 181 -5.19 -10.28 -6.17
CA ALA A 181 -4.70 -9.34 -5.18
C ALA A 181 -3.36 -8.74 -5.62
N LEU A 182 -3.25 -7.42 -5.54
CA LEU A 182 -2.05 -6.68 -5.84
C LEU A 182 -1.75 -5.77 -4.64
N SER A 183 -0.73 -6.12 -3.87
CA SER A 183 -0.25 -5.31 -2.74
C SER A 183 0.82 -4.34 -3.23
N VAL A 184 0.95 -3.19 -2.58
CA VAL A 184 1.97 -2.18 -2.91
C VAL A 184 2.66 -1.75 -1.63
N ALA A 185 3.98 -1.74 -1.61
CA ALA A 185 4.74 -1.22 -0.47
C ALA A 185 5.93 -0.40 -0.95
N GLY A 186 6.21 0.69 -0.25
CA GLY A 186 7.37 1.50 -0.59
C GLY A 186 7.55 2.78 0.21
N GLY A 187 8.67 3.44 -0.06
CA GLY A 187 9.01 4.73 0.50
C GLY A 187 8.46 5.89 -0.30
N MET A 188 8.18 7.02 0.36
CA MET A 188 7.90 8.29 -0.31
C MET A 188 8.45 9.45 0.51
N GLN A 189 8.74 10.57 -0.16
CA GLN A 189 9.19 11.79 0.49
C GLN A 189 8.01 12.75 0.77
N PRO A 190 8.06 13.56 1.84
CA PRO A 190 7.02 14.54 2.16
C PRO A 190 6.69 15.50 1.01
N GLY A 191 7.71 16.01 0.30
CA GLY A 191 7.50 17.00 -0.77
C GLY A 191 6.61 16.51 -1.92
N PRO A 192 6.97 15.39 -2.60
CA PRO A 192 6.12 14.75 -3.60
C PRO A 192 4.73 14.37 -3.07
N LEU A 193 4.63 13.84 -1.85
CA LEU A 193 3.37 13.50 -1.20
C LEU A 193 2.46 14.74 -1.06
N SER A 194 2.96 15.84 -0.53
CA SER A 194 2.19 17.07 -0.34
C SER A 194 1.63 17.62 -1.66
N ARG A 195 2.38 17.50 -2.75
CA ARG A 195 1.90 17.85 -4.10
C ARG A 195 0.75 16.94 -4.53
N TYR A 196 0.92 15.64 -4.33
CA TYR A 196 -0.07 14.62 -4.68
C TYR A 196 -1.40 14.81 -3.93
N VAL A 197 -1.33 15.04 -2.63
CA VAL A 197 -2.52 15.27 -1.80
C VAL A 197 -3.24 16.57 -2.22
N ARG A 198 -2.50 17.63 -2.58
CA ARG A 198 -3.10 18.89 -3.05
C ARG A 198 -3.90 18.72 -4.34
N SER A 199 -3.39 17.95 -5.30
CA SER A 199 -4.14 17.64 -6.53
C SER A 199 -5.40 16.80 -6.27
N ALA A 200 -5.43 16.03 -5.19
CA ALA A 200 -6.64 15.31 -4.81
C ALA A 200 -7.73 16.25 -4.26
N TYR A 201 -7.35 17.38 -3.63
CA TYR A 201 -8.30 18.39 -3.14
C TYR A 201 -8.83 19.32 -4.22
N SER A 202 -8.06 19.61 -5.27
CA SER A 202 -8.51 20.46 -6.38
C SER A 202 -9.53 19.78 -7.31
N GLY A 203 -9.82 18.49 -7.10
CA GLY A 203 -10.74 17.72 -7.94
C GLY A 203 -10.15 17.27 -9.29
N GLU A 204 -8.94 17.70 -9.63
CA GLU A 204 -8.25 17.32 -10.88
C GLU A 204 -7.93 15.81 -10.93
N ARG A 205 -7.77 15.15 -9.77
CA ARG A 205 -7.31 13.75 -9.64
C ARG A 205 -8.00 13.00 -8.49
N ALA A 206 -9.33 12.94 -8.53
CA ALA A 206 -10.18 12.51 -7.42
C ALA A 206 -10.53 10.99 -7.37
N ASP A 207 -9.76 10.11 -8.01
CA ASP A 207 -10.15 8.70 -8.18
C ASP A 207 -9.77 7.77 -7.00
N GLY A 208 -9.22 8.35 -5.93
CA GLY A 208 -9.01 7.66 -4.67
C GLY A 208 -7.73 6.81 -4.60
N LEU A 209 -6.76 6.99 -5.50
CA LEU A 209 -5.53 6.18 -5.51
C LEU A 209 -4.73 6.31 -4.19
N LEU A 210 -4.54 7.53 -3.67
CA LEU A 210 -3.83 7.72 -2.40
C LEU A 210 -4.58 7.10 -1.21
N GLN A 211 -5.90 7.20 -1.20
CA GLN A 211 -6.76 6.66 -0.14
C GLN A 211 -6.64 5.14 0.01
N ARG A 212 -6.14 4.45 -1.03
CA ARG A 212 -5.87 3.01 -1.00
C ARG A 212 -4.62 2.65 -0.19
N PHE A 213 -3.68 3.58 0.02
CA PHE A 213 -2.52 3.41 0.92
C PHE A 213 -2.94 3.52 2.38
N GLN A 214 -3.71 2.53 2.82
CA GLN A 214 -4.27 2.42 4.17
C GLN A 214 -3.18 2.31 5.26
N LEU A 215 -2.00 1.77 4.91
CA LEU A 215 -0.83 1.66 5.80
C LEU A 215 0.19 2.77 5.52
N ILE A 216 -0.29 4.01 5.43
CA ILE A 216 0.59 5.18 5.30
C ILE A 216 1.09 5.61 6.68
N VAL A 217 2.41 5.68 6.86
CA VAL A 217 3.05 6.06 8.11
C VAL A 217 3.99 7.23 7.88
N TRP A 218 3.85 8.27 8.69
CA TRP A 218 4.74 9.43 8.71
C TRP A 218 5.18 9.70 10.16
N PRO A 219 6.17 8.93 10.65
CA PRO A 219 6.68 9.07 12.01
C PRO A 219 7.48 10.36 12.18
N ASP A 220 7.56 10.82 13.43
CA ASP A 220 8.51 11.86 13.81
C ASP A 220 9.94 11.33 13.74
N SER A 221 10.89 12.24 13.58
CA SER A 221 12.30 11.88 13.62
C SER A 221 12.73 11.63 15.06
N GLU A 222 13.31 10.46 15.31
CA GLU A 222 13.91 10.17 16.60
C GLU A 222 15.30 10.82 16.73
N PRO A 223 15.73 11.18 17.95
CA PRO A 223 17.11 11.59 18.19
C PRO A 223 18.10 10.54 17.69
N PHE A 224 19.17 10.99 17.04
CA PHE A 224 20.21 10.07 16.60
C PHE A 224 20.90 9.41 17.80
N ALA A 225 20.97 8.08 17.78
CA ALA A 225 21.77 7.28 18.68
C ALA A 225 22.59 6.26 17.87
N LEU A 226 23.91 6.22 18.11
CA LEU A 226 24.75 5.18 17.54
C LEU A 226 24.45 3.84 18.22
N VAL A 227 23.88 2.90 17.46
CA VAL A 227 23.64 1.53 17.92
C VAL A 227 24.52 0.58 17.12
N ASP A 228 25.67 0.22 17.69
CA ASP A 228 26.57 -0.79 17.14
C ASP A 228 26.40 -2.10 17.91
N ARG A 229 25.55 -3.00 17.38
CA ARG A 229 25.30 -4.32 17.96
C ARG A 229 25.10 -5.36 16.87
N PHE A 230 25.48 -6.60 17.17
CA PHE A 230 25.18 -7.72 16.29
C PHE A 230 23.66 -7.88 16.08
N PRO A 231 23.21 -8.25 14.88
CA PRO A 231 21.82 -8.60 14.64
C PRO A 231 21.38 -9.77 15.53
N ASN A 232 20.17 -9.68 16.09
CA ASN A 232 19.60 -10.78 16.86
C ASN A 232 19.27 -11.96 15.94
N ARG A 233 20.01 -13.07 16.09
CA ARG A 233 19.86 -14.28 15.28
C ARG A 233 18.51 -14.96 15.51
N ASP A 234 18.08 -15.10 16.75
CA ASP A 234 16.84 -15.81 17.09
C ASP A 234 15.62 -15.06 16.59
N ALA A 235 15.61 -13.73 16.72
CA ALA A 235 14.56 -12.89 16.16
C ALA A 235 14.52 -13.01 14.62
N ARG A 236 15.70 -13.06 13.97
CA ARG A 236 15.81 -13.26 12.53
C ARG A 236 15.24 -14.62 12.10
N SER A 237 15.60 -15.69 12.79
CA SER A 237 15.07 -17.04 12.51
C SER A 237 13.56 -17.13 12.77
N ALA A 238 13.06 -16.47 13.82
CA ALA A 238 11.64 -16.44 14.14
C ALA A 238 10.82 -15.73 13.04
N VAL A 239 11.34 -14.63 12.49
CA VAL A 239 10.72 -13.94 11.34
C VAL A 239 10.75 -14.81 10.10
N ASP A 240 11.89 -15.43 9.77
CA ASP A 240 11.97 -16.31 8.60
C ASP A 240 10.94 -17.47 8.71
N ALA A 241 10.86 -18.13 9.88
CA ALA A 241 9.88 -19.19 10.13
C ALA A 241 8.43 -18.69 10.06
N LEU A 242 8.16 -17.45 10.47
CA LEU A 242 6.84 -16.83 10.35
C LEU A 242 6.41 -16.71 8.88
N PHE A 243 7.30 -16.23 8.02
CA PHE A 243 7.03 -16.05 6.59
C PHE A 243 6.87 -17.40 5.88
N GLU A 244 7.69 -18.39 6.22
CA GLU A 244 7.56 -19.76 5.72
C GLU A 244 6.20 -20.35 6.10
N ARG A 245 5.76 -20.22 7.37
CA ARG A 245 4.41 -20.64 7.79
C ARG A 245 3.30 -19.88 7.06
N ALA A 246 3.42 -18.56 6.91
CA ALA A 246 2.42 -17.73 6.23
C ALA A 246 2.33 -18.00 4.71
N ASP A 247 3.32 -18.66 4.13
CA ASP A 247 3.23 -19.18 2.77
C ASP A 247 2.74 -20.63 2.71
N SER A 248 3.09 -21.49 3.66
CA SER A 248 2.76 -22.92 3.60
C SER A 248 1.51 -23.33 4.38
N PHE A 249 0.82 -22.42 5.07
CA PHE A 249 -0.40 -22.76 5.82
C PHE A 249 -1.49 -23.34 4.90
N ASP A 250 -2.34 -24.19 5.47
CA ASP A 250 -3.49 -24.77 4.78
C ASP A 250 -4.74 -23.89 4.94
N PRO A 251 -5.18 -23.17 3.89
CA PRO A 251 -6.36 -22.32 3.97
C PRO A 251 -7.67 -23.10 4.06
N ILE A 252 -7.71 -24.37 3.61
CA ILE A 252 -8.90 -25.22 3.71
C ILE A 252 -9.08 -25.70 5.15
N ALA A 253 -8.01 -26.08 5.82
CA ALA A 253 -8.06 -26.48 7.23
C ALA A 253 -8.35 -25.29 8.16
N MET A 254 -7.85 -24.11 7.83
CA MET A 254 -8.08 -22.88 8.60
C MET A 254 -9.46 -22.28 8.37
N GLY A 255 -9.89 -22.22 7.11
CA GLY A 255 -11.11 -21.54 6.71
C GLY A 255 -12.33 -22.45 6.69
N GLN A 256 -13.49 -21.82 6.54
CA GLN A 256 -14.74 -22.49 6.22
C GLN A 256 -15.21 -22.06 4.82
N THR A 257 -16.05 -22.89 4.22
CA THR A 257 -16.73 -22.63 2.95
C THR A 257 -18.24 -22.60 3.17
N ASP A 258 -18.99 -22.01 2.25
CA ASP A 258 -20.46 -22.11 2.24
C ASP A 258 -20.96 -22.40 0.82
N GLY A 259 -22.29 -22.54 0.69
CA GLY A 259 -22.94 -22.87 -0.59
C GLY A 259 -23.03 -21.71 -1.60
N PHE A 260 -22.51 -20.53 -1.30
CA PHE A 260 -22.60 -19.35 -2.17
C PHE A 260 -21.44 -19.22 -3.16
N GLY A 261 -20.61 -20.26 -3.31
CA GLY A 261 -19.51 -20.27 -4.27
C GLY A 261 -18.31 -19.40 -3.86
N ASN A 262 -18.00 -19.38 -2.55
CA ASN A 262 -16.84 -18.64 -2.06
C ASN A 262 -15.55 -19.40 -2.34
N ASP A 263 -14.80 -18.88 -3.30
CA ASP A 263 -13.41 -19.24 -3.52
C ASP A 263 -12.55 -17.98 -3.35
N PRO A 264 -11.61 -17.95 -2.37
CA PRO A 264 -11.18 -19.02 -1.44
C PRO A 264 -12.05 -19.18 -0.17
N PRO A 265 -11.72 -20.15 0.73
CA PRO A 265 -12.28 -20.24 2.08
C PRO A 265 -12.11 -18.94 2.90
N PHE A 266 -12.87 -18.82 3.98
CA PHE A 266 -12.82 -17.63 4.85
C PHE A 266 -12.84 -17.98 6.33
N VAL A 267 -12.30 -17.09 7.18
CA VAL A 267 -12.48 -17.14 8.64
C VAL A 267 -13.49 -16.09 9.10
N ARG A 268 -14.07 -16.31 10.29
CA ARG A 268 -14.93 -15.34 10.99
C ARG A 268 -14.32 -14.97 12.33
N LEU A 269 -14.85 -13.91 12.94
CA LEU A 269 -14.53 -13.54 14.31
C LEU A 269 -15.12 -14.55 15.30
N SER A 270 -14.39 -14.83 16.38
CA SER A 270 -14.95 -15.44 17.60
C SER A 270 -16.01 -14.54 18.24
N ASP A 271 -16.75 -15.07 19.22
CA ASP A 271 -17.87 -14.35 19.80
C ASP A 271 -17.45 -13.07 20.51
N GLU A 272 -16.37 -13.15 21.27
CA GLU A 272 -15.73 -12.05 21.98
C GLU A 272 -15.16 -11.04 20.98
N ALA A 273 -14.45 -11.52 19.96
CA ALA A 273 -13.88 -10.65 18.92
C ALA A 273 -14.95 -9.87 18.15
N GLN A 274 -16.10 -10.49 17.90
CA GLN A 274 -17.23 -9.83 17.25
C GLN A 274 -17.78 -8.69 18.09
N GLY A 275 -17.83 -8.84 19.42
CA GLY A 275 -18.27 -7.79 20.34
C GLY A 275 -17.45 -6.52 20.17
N HIS A 276 -16.12 -6.65 20.28
CA HIS A 276 -15.17 -5.53 20.11
C HIS A 276 -15.25 -4.90 18.72
N PHE A 277 -15.33 -5.71 17.66
CA PHE A 277 -15.45 -5.17 16.30
C PHE A 277 -16.74 -4.37 16.12
N ASN A 278 -17.87 -4.86 16.63
CA ASN A 278 -19.16 -4.18 16.49
C ASN A 278 -19.17 -2.83 17.22
N GLU A 279 -18.67 -2.79 18.45
CA GLU A 279 -18.56 -1.56 19.25
C GLU A 279 -17.69 -0.53 18.52
N TRP A 280 -16.50 -0.94 18.08
CA TRP A 280 -15.60 -0.08 17.32
C TRP A 280 -16.25 0.40 16.01
N TYR A 281 -16.85 -0.50 15.22
CA TYR A 281 -17.42 -0.18 13.92
C TYR A 281 -18.56 0.83 14.02
N VAL A 282 -19.45 0.67 15.02
CA VAL A 282 -20.56 1.61 15.26
C VAL A 282 -20.02 2.99 15.62
N THR A 283 -19.13 3.07 16.61
CA THR A 283 -18.52 4.34 17.04
C THR A 283 -17.78 5.03 15.90
N PHE A 284 -16.97 4.26 15.15
CA PHE A 284 -16.20 4.77 14.01
C PHE A 284 -17.10 5.33 12.91
N MET A 285 -18.14 4.59 12.52
CA MET A 285 -19.06 5.01 11.46
C MET A 285 -19.92 6.21 11.86
N GLN A 286 -20.34 6.28 13.12
CA GLN A 286 -21.07 7.44 13.65
C GLN A 286 -20.21 8.71 13.61
N LYS A 287 -18.98 8.64 14.13
CA LYS A 287 -18.02 9.75 14.09
C LYS A 287 -17.73 10.22 12.66
N ARG A 288 -17.52 9.27 11.73
CA ARG A 288 -17.25 9.61 10.34
C ARG A 288 -18.42 10.34 9.68
N ARG A 289 -19.65 9.85 9.90
CA ARG A 289 -20.87 10.47 9.35
C ARG A 289 -21.17 11.83 9.96
N SER A 290 -20.90 12.03 11.26
CA SER A 290 -21.08 13.35 11.87
C SER A 290 -20.11 14.37 11.28
N VAL A 291 -18.87 13.97 11.05
CA VAL A 291 -17.84 14.82 10.42
C VAL A 291 -18.20 15.14 8.95
N GLU A 292 -18.64 14.14 8.17
CA GLU A 292 -19.15 14.35 6.81
C GLU A 292 -20.32 15.35 6.77
N ALA A 293 -21.24 15.29 7.74
CA ALA A 293 -22.39 16.18 7.83
C ALA A 293 -22.01 17.63 8.21
N SER A 294 -20.93 17.82 8.99
CA SER A 294 -20.45 19.14 9.41
C SER A 294 -19.69 19.91 8.33
N ALA A 295 -19.31 19.27 7.22
CA ALA A 295 -18.38 19.81 6.22
C ALA A 295 -16.98 20.21 6.76
N ASP A 296 -16.67 19.89 8.02
CA ASP A 296 -15.41 20.23 8.70
C ASP A 296 -14.19 19.44 8.17
N GLU A 297 -14.42 18.28 7.54
CA GLU A 297 -13.34 17.43 7.00
C GLU A 297 -13.48 17.27 5.49
N SER A 298 -12.46 17.74 4.79
CA SER A 298 -12.35 17.73 3.34
C SER A 298 -12.39 16.32 2.72
N GLY A 299 -13.02 16.16 1.55
CA GLY A 299 -13.37 14.88 0.92
C GLY A 299 -12.27 13.79 0.88
N PRO A 300 -11.04 14.08 0.41
CA PRO A 300 -9.94 13.12 0.37
C PRO A 300 -9.62 12.39 1.69
N VAL A 301 -9.75 13.02 2.85
CA VAL A 301 -9.49 12.39 4.16
C VAL A 301 -10.61 11.42 4.51
N SER A 302 -11.86 11.87 4.39
CA SER A 302 -13.03 11.02 4.63
C SER A 302 -13.00 9.77 3.73
N ALA A 303 -12.61 9.92 2.46
CA ALA A 303 -12.46 8.80 1.54
C ALA A 303 -11.32 7.81 1.91
N HIS A 304 -10.32 8.25 2.68
CA HIS A 304 -9.28 7.39 3.26
C HIS A 304 -9.84 6.59 4.43
N PHE A 305 -10.44 7.29 5.42
CA PHE A 305 -11.03 6.65 6.59
C PHE A 305 -12.21 5.75 6.26
N GLY A 306 -12.92 6.03 5.16
CA GLY A 306 -13.95 5.14 4.64
C GLY A 306 -13.45 3.73 4.30
N LYS A 307 -12.14 3.53 4.14
CA LYS A 307 -11.52 2.23 3.87
C LYS A 307 -11.01 1.52 5.12
N TYR A 308 -11.01 2.16 6.29
CA TYR A 308 -10.51 1.56 7.52
C TYR A 308 -11.32 0.35 8.01
N PRO A 309 -12.66 0.30 7.86
CA PRO A 309 -13.39 -0.91 8.22
C PRO A 309 -12.91 -2.16 7.49
N GLY A 310 -12.61 -2.05 6.19
CA GLY A 310 -11.97 -3.13 5.45
C GLY A 310 -10.56 -3.42 5.98
N LEU A 311 -9.77 -2.38 6.24
CA LEU A 311 -8.41 -2.52 6.79
C LEU A 311 -8.35 -3.34 8.09
N VAL A 312 -9.31 -3.16 9.00
CA VAL A 312 -9.39 -3.95 10.24
C VAL A 312 -9.43 -5.44 9.92
N GLY A 313 -10.27 -5.86 8.95
CA GLY A 313 -10.33 -7.25 8.50
C GLY A 313 -9.01 -7.71 7.91
N LYS A 314 -8.42 -6.92 7.02
CA LYS A 314 -7.13 -7.24 6.38
C LYS A 314 -6.02 -7.46 7.41
N LEU A 315 -5.92 -6.56 8.39
CA LEU A 315 -4.94 -6.65 9.49
C LEU A 315 -5.23 -7.83 10.41
N ALA A 316 -6.49 -8.03 10.81
CA ALA A 316 -6.88 -9.16 11.64
C ALA A 316 -6.53 -10.49 10.96
N LEU A 317 -6.76 -10.62 9.65
CA LEU A 317 -6.40 -11.82 8.90
C LEU A 317 -4.88 -12.02 8.79
N ILE A 318 -4.10 -10.95 8.55
CA ILE A 318 -2.64 -11.02 8.54
C ILE A 318 -2.12 -11.49 9.90
N ILE A 319 -2.63 -10.90 11.00
CA ILE A 319 -2.22 -11.24 12.37
C ILE A 319 -2.68 -12.66 12.73
N HIS A 320 -3.87 -13.09 12.30
CA HIS A 320 -4.38 -14.43 12.51
C HIS A 320 -3.44 -15.49 11.92
N VAL A 321 -3.09 -15.35 10.64
CA VAL A 321 -2.15 -16.28 9.98
C VAL A 321 -0.77 -16.24 10.62
N ALA A 322 -0.35 -15.07 11.12
CA ALA A 322 0.95 -14.89 11.75
C ALA A 322 1.04 -15.57 13.14
N ASP A 323 0.02 -15.37 13.98
CA ASP A 323 0.04 -15.75 15.40
C ASP A 323 -0.59 -17.12 15.65
N ASP A 324 -1.63 -17.49 14.91
CA ASP A 324 -2.43 -18.70 15.13
C ASP A 324 -2.87 -19.37 13.81
N PRO A 325 -1.92 -19.95 13.05
CA PRO A 325 -2.22 -20.58 11.77
C PRO A 325 -3.09 -21.86 11.89
N ALA A 326 -3.30 -22.38 13.10
CA ALA A 326 -4.18 -23.53 13.35
C ALA A 326 -5.60 -23.12 13.78
N GLY A 327 -5.78 -21.88 14.23
CA GLY A 327 -7.08 -21.35 14.62
C GLY A 327 -8.03 -21.22 13.43
N THR A 328 -9.29 -21.64 13.63
CA THR A 328 -10.35 -21.57 12.61
C THR A 328 -11.25 -20.33 12.75
N ALA A 329 -11.04 -19.55 13.81
CA ALA A 329 -11.71 -18.28 14.06
C ALA A 329 -10.73 -17.24 14.58
N VAL A 330 -10.95 -15.97 14.23
CA VAL A 330 -10.13 -14.85 14.68
C VAL A 330 -10.42 -14.57 16.15
N SER A 331 -9.39 -14.70 16.99
CA SER A 331 -9.47 -14.52 18.44
C SER A 331 -9.71 -13.06 18.85
N GLU A 332 -10.17 -12.86 20.08
CA GLU A 332 -10.26 -11.54 20.73
C GLU A 332 -8.92 -10.80 20.69
N ARG A 333 -7.82 -11.49 21.04
CA ARG A 333 -6.48 -10.90 21.01
C ARG A 333 -6.10 -10.40 19.62
N THR A 334 -6.45 -11.15 18.58
CA THR A 334 -6.14 -10.80 17.19
C THR A 334 -6.89 -9.56 16.74
N ILE A 335 -8.19 -9.46 17.04
CA ILE A 335 -8.98 -8.29 16.65
C ILE A 335 -8.52 -7.04 17.41
N LEU A 336 -8.21 -7.15 18.71
CA LEU A 336 -7.72 -6.02 19.50
C LEU A 336 -6.39 -5.47 18.96
N LYS A 337 -5.48 -6.34 18.50
CA LYS A 337 -4.26 -5.91 17.81
C LYS A 337 -4.57 -5.16 16.51
N ALA A 338 -5.53 -5.65 15.72
CA ALA A 338 -5.93 -4.99 14.47
C ALA A 338 -6.57 -3.61 14.73
N LEU A 339 -7.36 -3.47 15.80
CA LEU A 339 -7.94 -2.19 16.21
C LEU A 339 -6.86 -1.21 16.72
N ALA A 340 -5.90 -1.69 17.51
CA ALA A 340 -4.77 -0.86 17.96
C ALA A 340 -3.92 -0.32 16.79
N TRP A 341 -3.82 -1.08 15.69
CA TRP A 341 -3.22 -0.56 14.46
C TRP A 341 -4.00 0.60 13.85
N ILE A 342 -5.33 0.60 13.92
CA ILE A 342 -6.13 1.74 13.45
C ILE A 342 -5.84 2.98 14.28
N ASP A 343 -5.73 2.84 15.59
CA ASP A 343 -5.38 3.95 16.49
C ASP A 343 -4.00 4.53 16.15
N TYR A 344 -3.04 3.67 15.79
CA TYR A 344 -1.72 4.10 15.34
C TYR A 344 -1.75 4.78 13.96
N LEU A 345 -2.49 4.24 12.99
CA LEU A 345 -2.51 4.73 11.61
C LEU A 345 -3.29 6.04 11.44
N THR A 346 -4.33 6.24 12.24
CA THR A 346 -5.21 7.43 12.18
C THR A 346 -4.42 8.75 12.26
N PRO A 347 -3.57 9.01 13.27
CA PRO A 347 -2.81 10.26 13.34
C PRO A 347 -1.81 10.42 12.19
N HIS A 348 -1.25 9.33 11.65
CA HIS A 348 -0.38 9.40 10.48
C HIS A 348 -1.15 9.82 9.22
N ALA A 349 -2.32 9.23 8.98
CA ALA A 349 -3.18 9.65 7.86
C ALA A 349 -3.61 11.11 8.03
N GLN A 350 -4.02 11.53 9.22
CA GLN A 350 -4.35 12.94 9.51
C GLN A 350 -3.17 13.87 9.19
N ARG A 351 -1.95 13.52 9.61
CA ARG A 351 -0.74 14.30 9.28
C ARG A 351 -0.53 14.43 7.78
N VAL A 352 -0.66 13.34 7.04
CA VAL A 352 -0.50 13.32 5.57
C VAL A 352 -1.46 14.31 4.91
N TYR A 353 -2.74 14.25 5.29
CA TYR A 353 -3.76 15.08 4.67
C TYR A 353 -3.73 16.53 5.14
N HIS A 354 -3.44 16.78 6.42
CA HIS A 354 -3.33 18.11 7.00
C HIS A 354 -2.15 18.91 6.42
N ALA A 355 -0.99 18.26 6.25
CA ALA A 355 0.21 18.88 5.68
C ALA A 355 0.00 19.44 4.26
N ALA A 356 -1.01 18.96 3.55
CA ALA A 356 -1.32 19.39 2.19
C ALA A 356 -2.37 20.50 2.11
N GLN A 357 -3.29 20.56 3.08
CA GLN A 357 -4.30 21.61 3.19
C GLN A 357 -3.70 22.95 3.64
N HIS A 358 -2.65 22.90 4.47
CA HIS A 358 -2.06 24.09 5.07
C HIS A 358 -0.59 24.25 4.65
N PRO A 359 -0.24 24.59 3.40
CA PRO A 359 1.16 24.78 2.99
C PRO A 359 1.90 25.85 3.81
N GLU A 360 1.17 26.80 4.39
CA GLU A 360 1.65 27.75 5.38
C GLU A 360 2.17 27.11 6.67
N THR A 361 1.79 25.86 7.03
CA THR A 361 2.38 25.14 8.17
C THR A 361 3.86 24.85 7.96
N GLY A 362 4.30 24.53 6.73
CA GLY A 362 5.72 24.35 6.45
C GLY A 362 6.52 25.66 6.62
N ALA A 363 5.95 26.79 6.18
CA ALA A 363 6.54 28.10 6.42
C ALA A 363 6.45 28.50 7.91
N ALA A 364 5.39 28.12 8.62
CA ALA A 364 5.23 28.36 10.06
C ALA A 364 6.22 27.54 10.88
N ASP A 365 6.43 26.26 10.56
CA ASP A 365 7.42 25.40 11.20
C ASP A 365 8.85 25.93 10.99
N LEU A 366 9.16 26.37 9.76
CA LEU A 366 10.46 27.00 9.47
C LEU A 366 10.64 28.31 10.23
N LEU A 367 9.62 29.16 10.28
CA LEU A 367 9.62 30.38 11.09
C LEU A 367 9.78 30.07 12.57
N LEU A 368 9.06 29.09 13.10
CA LEU A 368 9.10 28.65 14.48
C LEU A 368 10.46 28.07 14.87
N ALA A 369 11.05 27.23 14.01
CA ALA A 369 12.39 26.71 14.22
C ALA A 369 13.44 27.83 14.25
N ARG A 370 13.34 28.82 13.35
CA ARG A 370 14.21 30.00 13.36
C ARG A 370 13.98 30.88 14.58
N MET A 371 12.74 31.03 15.02
CA MET A 371 12.37 31.73 16.25
C MET A 371 13.04 31.07 17.46
N ARG A 372 12.96 29.75 17.57
CA ARG A 372 13.61 28.95 18.63
C ARG A 372 15.14 29.05 18.61
N ARG A 373 15.73 29.27 17.43
CA ARG A 373 17.19 29.52 17.28
C ARG A 373 17.59 30.98 17.48
N GLY A 374 16.65 31.90 17.75
CA GLY A 374 16.92 33.32 17.92
C GLY A 374 17.35 34.04 16.63
N GLU A 375 16.99 33.50 15.46
CA GLU A 375 17.38 34.04 14.14
C GLU A 375 16.39 35.10 13.61
N LEU A 376 15.25 35.25 14.27
CA LEU A 376 14.26 36.28 13.95
C LEU A 376 14.65 37.61 14.61
N PRO A 377 14.48 38.75 13.92
CA PRO A 377 14.59 40.06 14.56
C PRO A 377 13.57 40.21 15.70
N ASP A 378 13.84 41.10 16.65
CA ASP A 378 12.93 41.38 17.78
C ASP A 378 11.51 41.74 17.31
N THR A 379 11.41 42.47 16.21
CA THR A 379 10.16 42.76 15.50
C THR A 379 10.35 42.63 14.00
N PHE A 380 9.37 42.09 13.28
CA PHE A 380 9.47 41.91 11.82
C PHE A 380 8.10 41.96 11.12
N LYS A 381 8.12 42.30 9.84
CA LYS A 381 7.00 42.13 8.91
C LYS A 381 7.21 40.89 8.06
N ALA A 382 6.12 40.25 7.62
CA ALA A 382 6.17 39.04 6.80
C ALA A 382 7.03 39.21 5.52
N TRP A 383 6.97 40.38 4.87
CA TRP A 383 7.75 40.63 3.67
C TRP A 383 9.27 40.71 3.95
N GLU A 384 9.69 41.18 5.13
CA GLU A 384 11.10 41.25 5.51
C GLU A 384 11.72 39.86 5.64
N ILE A 385 10.94 38.91 6.16
CA ILE A 385 11.33 37.50 6.20
C ILE A 385 11.45 36.94 4.78
N SER A 386 10.47 37.21 3.92
CA SER A 386 10.51 36.72 2.53
C SER A 386 11.70 37.25 1.73
N ARG A 387 12.09 38.51 1.98
CA ARG A 387 13.25 39.16 1.33
C ARG A 387 14.60 38.55 1.73
N LYS A 388 14.70 37.89 2.89
CA LYS A 388 15.93 37.19 3.30
C LYS A 388 16.23 35.96 2.42
N GLY A 389 15.29 35.52 1.58
CA GLY A 389 15.50 34.44 0.62
C GLY A 389 15.78 33.09 1.29
N TRP A 390 15.33 32.92 2.53
CA TRP A 390 15.52 31.67 3.26
C TRP A 390 14.76 30.52 2.57
N HIS A 391 15.40 29.35 2.52
CA HIS A 391 14.79 28.16 1.93
C HIS A 391 13.43 27.87 2.57
N GLY A 392 12.39 27.71 1.75
CA GLY A 392 11.00 27.50 2.20
C GLY A 392 10.25 28.74 2.72
N LEU A 393 10.89 29.92 2.71
CA LEU A 393 10.30 31.19 3.17
C LEU A 393 10.43 32.32 2.13
N ALA A 394 10.64 32.00 0.84
CA ALA A 394 10.78 33.02 -0.21
C ALA A 394 9.42 33.54 -0.74
N ASP A 395 8.34 32.76 -0.57
CA ASP A 395 7.00 33.13 -1.01
C ASP A 395 6.35 34.08 0.02
N ARG A 396 6.07 35.32 -0.41
CA ARG A 396 5.51 36.37 0.45
C ARG A 396 4.12 36.02 0.99
N GLU A 397 3.26 35.38 0.21
CA GLU A 397 1.92 34.98 0.69
C GLU A 397 2.02 33.84 1.69
N ALA A 398 2.86 32.84 1.42
CA ALA A 398 3.07 31.72 2.33
C ALA A 398 3.61 32.18 3.69
N VAL A 399 4.61 33.09 3.68
CA VAL A 399 5.16 33.67 4.91
C VAL A 399 4.13 34.51 5.66
N LYS A 400 3.28 35.27 4.95
CA LYS A 400 2.21 36.06 5.57
C LYS A 400 1.20 35.17 6.28
N LYS A 401 0.76 34.09 5.64
CA LYS A 401 -0.13 33.09 6.24
C LYS A 401 0.52 32.38 7.43
N ALA A 402 1.81 32.06 7.33
CA ALA A 402 2.56 31.44 8.42
C ALA A 402 2.69 32.34 9.65
N CYS A 403 2.94 33.64 9.48
CA CYS A 403 2.98 34.59 10.60
C CYS A 403 1.62 34.69 11.29
N ARG A 404 0.53 34.74 10.51
CA ARG A 404 -0.83 34.78 11.05
C ARG A 404 -1.15 33.50 11.84
N LEU A 405 -0.80 32.34 11.31
CA LEU A 405 -0.97 31.05 11.99
C LEU A 405 -0.24 31.03 13.34
N LEU A 406 1.05 31.41 13.34
CA LEU A 406 1.84 31.47 14.58
C LEU A 406 1.29 32.48 15.59
N PHE A 407 0.71 33.59 15.13
CA PHE A 407 0.00 34.54 15.99
C PHE A 407 -1.27 33.93 16.60
N GLU A 408 -2.11 33.26 15.80
CA GLU A 408 -3.34 32.60 16.26
C GLU A 408 -3.04 31.49 17.31
N PHE A 409 -1.92 30.78 17.16
CA PHE A 409 -1.45 29.79 18.14
C PHE A 409 -0.62 30.38 19.30
N GLY A 410 -0.50 31.70 19.40
CA GLY A 410 0.17 32.39 20.51
C GLY A 410 1.69 32.34 20.50
N TRP A 411 2.31 31.88 19.40
CA TRP A 411 3.77 31.88 19.21
C TRP A 411 4.30 33.26 18.84
N LEU A 412 3.52 34.05 18.12
CA LEU A 412 3.80 35.46 17.81
C LEU A 412 2.78 36.37 18.50
N ILE A 413 3.17 37.61 18.74
CA ILE A 413 2.30 38.72 19.12
C ILE A 413 2.30 39.78 18.03
N GLU A 414 1.16 40.42 17.80
CA GLU A 414 1.03 41.55 16.88
C GLU A 414 1.28 42.84 17.67
N ILE A 415 2.36 43.55 17.36
CA ILE A 415 2.75 44.80 18.04
C ILE A 415 2.09 46.01 17.37
N GLN A 416 1.80 45.91 16.08
CA GLN A 416 1.12 46.96 15.33
C GLN A 416 0.16 46.34 14.32
N GLU A 417 -1.13 46.68 14.45
CA GLU A 417 -2.15 46.27 13.51
C GLU A 417 -1.88 46.78 12.09
N GLY A 418 -2.15 45.93 11.11
CA GLY A 418 -2.14 46.31 9.69
C GLY A 418 -3.18 47.39 9.40
N GLY A 419 -2.78 48.67 9.49
CA GLY A 419 -3.70 49.79 9.38
C GLY A 419 -4.47 49.85 8.07
N VAL A 420 -5.77 50.19 8.17
CA VAL A 420 -6.62 50.58 7.05
C VAL A 420 -6.35 52.05 6.77
N SER A 421 -5.49 52.35 5.78
CA SER A 421 -5.36 53.72 5.26
C SER A 421 -6.53 54.02 4.32
N ASN A 422 -7.22 55.15 4.52
CA ASN A 422 -8.25 55.67 3.62
C ASN A 422 -7.84 55.54 2.14
N GLY A 423 -8.35 54.51 1.45
CA GLY A 423 -8.17 54.29 0.01
C GLY A 423 -6.92 53.51 -0.44
N GLY A 424 -6.08 53.00 0.47
CA GLY A 424 -4.85 52.26 0.14
C GLY A 424 -4.87 50.77 0.53
N ARG A 425 -3.99 49.95 -0.06
CA ARG A 425 -3.81 48.53 0.32
C ARG A 425 -3.40 48.47 1.81
N PRO A 426 -4.06 47.67 2.66
CA PRO A 426 -3.75 47.58 4.09
C PRO A 426 -2.26 47.32 4.34
N GLY A 427 -1.68 48.00 5.33
CA GLY A 427 -0.29 47.79 5.72
C GLY A 427 -0.06 46.36 6.24
N ASP A 428 1.13 45.80 6.01
CA ASP A 428 1.47 44.49 6.60
C ASP A 428 1.69 44.64 8.12
N PRO A 429 1.06 43.78 8.95
CA PRO A 429 1.19 43.81 10.40
C PRO A 429 2.62 43.55 10.87
N VAL A 430 2.97 44.08 12.05
CA VAL A 430 4.28 43.89 12.68
C VAL A 430 4.17 42.85 13.79
N TYR A 431 4.97 41.79 13.68
CA TYR A 431 5.01 40.69 14.64
C TYR A 431 6.26 40.74 15.51
N ALA A 432 6.17 40.16 16.70
CA ALA A 432 7.29 39.79 17.56
C ALA A 432 7.09 38.40 18.17
N ALA A 433 8.17 37.77 18.64
CA ALA A 433 8.09 36.51 19.35
C ALA A 433 7.35 36.67 20.68
N SER A 434 6.42 35.75 20.98
CA SER A 434 5.69 35.76 22.24
C SER A 434 6.63 35.50 23.44
N PRO A 435 6.56 36.29 24.53
CA PRO A 435 7.36 36.08 25.73
C PRO A 435 7.15 34.69 26.37
N ALA A 436 5.97 34.09 26.19
CA ALA A 436 5.60 32.79 26.75
C ALA A 436 6.31 31.58 26.11
N VAL A 437 7.06 31.80 25.02
CA VAL A 437 7.70 30.75 24.22
C VAL A 437 9.19 30.55 24.58
N LYS A 438 9.79 31.44 25.38
CA LYS A 438 11.22 31.40 25.72
C LYS A 438 11.60 30.36 26.80
N THR A 439 10.70 29.46 27.19
CA THR A 439 10.92 28.40 28.19
C THR A 439 11.00 27.02 27.58
#